data_AF-X0XX29-F1
#
_entry.id   AF-X0XX29-F1
#
_cell.length_a   1.000
_cell.length_b   1.000
_cell.length_c   1.000
_cell.angle_alpha   90.00
_cell.angle_beta   90.00
_cell.angle_gamma   90.00
#
_symmetry.space_group_name_H-M   'P 1'
#
loop_
_entity.id
_entity.type
_entity.pdbx_description
1 polymer ?
#
loop_
_entity_poly.entity_id
_entity_poly.type
_entity_poly.pdbx_seq_one_letter_code
_entity_poly.pdbx_strand_id
1 'polypeptide(L)' 'NELLLEHVRGGGEINQVSETREEWKHCRYHYDFIISVDDRRIYVETTMVDAKMGPIVTVVSVHDPRT' A
#
# COMPACT_ATOMS: atom_id res chain seq x y z
N ASN A 1 4.44 -6.30 8.93
CA ASN A 1 3.10 -5.66 8.80
C ASN A 1 2.77 -4.76 10.01
N GLU A 2 3.62 -4.68 11.03
CA GLU A 2 3.37 -3.86 12.23
C GLU A 2 3.48 -2.35 11.95
N LEU A 3 4.51 -1.91 11.23
CA LEU A 3 4.71 -0.49 10.85
C LEU A 3 3.52 0.12 10.08
N LEU A 4 2.91 -0.68 9.22
CA LEU A 4 1.76 -0.30 8.40
C LEU A 4 0.51 -0.10 9.26
N LEU A 5 0.29 -1.04 10.18
CA LEU A 5 -0.79 -0.97 11.16
C LEU A 5 -0.62 0.23 12.11
N GLU A 6 0.60 0.50 12.56
CA GLU A 6 0.93 1.64 13.40
C GLU A 6 0.69 2.97 12.68
N HIS A 7 1.12 3.08 11.42
CA HIS A 7 0.85 4.26 10.59
C HIS A 7 -0.64 4.56 10.50
N VAL A 8 -1.46 3.55 10.18
CA VAL A 8 -2.93 3.71 10.09
C VAL A 8 -3.55 4.06 11.44
N ARG A 9 -3.12 3.40 12.53
CA ARG A 9 -3.59 3.72 13.90
C ARG A 9 -3.20 5.12 14.35
N GLY A 10 -2.08 5.64 13.85
CA GLY A 10 -1.61 7.00 14.09
C GLY A 10 -2.35 8.07 13.28
N GLY A 11 -3.32 7.69 12.43
CA GLY A 11 -4.05 8.62 11.56
C GLY A 11 -3.40 8.84 10.20
N GLY A 12 -2.47 7.98 9.80
CA GLY A 12 -1.86 7.99 8.48
C GLY A 12 -2.89 7.73 7.38
N GLU A 13 -2.78 8.47 6.28
CA GLU A 13 -3.69 8.38 5.14
C GLU A 13 -3.28 7.24 4.21
N ILE A 14 -4.28 6.54 3.68
CA ILE A 14 -4.11 5.57 2.58
C ILE A 14 -4.81 6.15 1.36
N ASN A 15 -4.06 6.34 0.28
CA ASN A 15 -4.62 6.74 -1.00
C ASN A 15 -5.08 5.51 -1.75
N GLN A 16 -6.36 5.46 -2.10
CA GLN A 16 -6.90 4.44 -2.99
C GLN A 16 -6.95 4.98 -4.42
N VAL A 17 -6.30 4.29 -5.34
CA VAL A 17 -6.18 4.71 -6.74
C VAL A 17 -6.68 3.58 -7.64
N SER A 18 -7.45 3.93 -8.67
CA SER A 18 -7.91 2.96 -9.67
C SER A 18 -6.72 2.33 -10.37
N GLU A 19 -6.68 0.99 -10.40
CA GLU A 19 -5.60 0.26 -11.05
C GLU A 19 -5.77 0.30 -12.58
N THR A 20 -4.70 0.65 -13.28
CA THR A 20 -4.70 0.80 -14.74
C THR A 20 -3.68 -0.10 -15.43
N ARG A 21 -2.73 -0.68 -14.69
CA ARG A 21 -1.72 -1.61 -15.20
C ARG A 21 -2.37 -2.96 -15.47
N GLU A 22 -2.08 -3.54 -16.63
CA GLU A 22 -2.78 -4.73 -17.13
C GLU A 22 -2.57 -5.94 -16.22
N GLU A 23 -1.37 -6.09 -15.66
CA GLU A 23 -0.99 -7.16 -14.75
C GLU A 23 -1.74 -7.13 -13.40
N TRP A 24 -2.22 -5.96 -12.96
CA TRP A 24 -2.89 -5.76 -11.66
C TRP A 24 -4.37 -5.39 -11.78
N LYS A 25 -4.89 -5.25 -12.99
CA LYS A 25 -6.26 -4.80 -13.29
C LYS A 25 -7.37 -5.59 -12.57
N HIS A 26 -7.09 -6.84 -12.22
CA HIS A 26 -8.00 -7.69 -11.45
C HIS A 26 -8.23 -7.22 -10.01
N CYS A 27 -7.32 -6.42 -9.44
CA CYS A 27 -7.43 -5.88 -8.07
C CYS A 27 -8.34 -4.64 -7.99
N ARG A 28 -8.80 -4.08 -9.11
CA ARG A 28 -9.61 -2.84 -9.26
C ARG A 28 -8.94 -1.56 -8.74
N TYR A 29 -8.23 -1.61 -7.63
CA TYR A 29 -7.50 -0.53 -7.00
C TYR A 29 -6.10 -0.99 -6.57
N HIS A 30 -5.17 -0.05 -6.51
CA HIS A 30 -4.01 -0.13 -5.62
C HIS A 30 -4.14 0.90 -4.50
N TYR A 31 -3.34 0.69 -3.46
CA TYR A 31 -3.32 1.50 -2.26
C TYR A 31 -1.90 1.94 -2.00
N ASP A 32 -1.68 3.24 -1.96
CA ASP A 32 -0.39 3.82 -1.63
C ASP A 32 -0.42 4.63 -0.34
N PHE A 33 0.72 4.67 0.33
CA PHE A 33 0.92 5.41 1.57
C PHE A 33 2.41 5.69 1.78
N ILE A 34 2.70 6.74 2.54
CA ILE A 34 4.06 7.11 2.92
C ILE A 34 4.22 6.90 4.42
N ILE A 35 4.99 5.89 4.79
CA ILE A 35 5.33 5.63 6.19
C ILE A 35 6.65 6.30 6.56
N SER A 36 6.77 6.69 7.82
CA SER A 36 8.04 7.12 8.40
C SER A 36 8.71 5.93 9.08
N VAL A 37 9.96 5.67 8.73
CA VAL A 37 10.83 4.70 9.41
C VAL A 37 12.10 5.46 9.79
N ASP A 38 12.27 5.69 11.09
CA ASP A 38 13.24 6.65 11.62
C ASP A 38 13.08 8.03 10.94
N ASP A 39 14.18 8.62 10.44
CA ASP A 39 14.18 9.90 9.73
C ASP A 39 13.86 9.77 8.23
N ARG A 40 13.50 8.58 7.76
CA ARG A 40 13.22 8.30 6.33
C ARG A 40 11.74 8.17 6.07
N ARG A 41 11.29 8.81 4.99
CA ARG A 41 9.97 8.58 4.41
C ARG A 41 10.08 7.50 3.36
N ILE A 42 9.20 6.51 3.40
CA ILE A 42 9.18 5.40 2.46
C ILE A 42 7.80 5.36 1.81
N TYR A 43 7.78 5.43 0.48
CA TYR A 43 6.58 5.16 -0.30
C TYR A 43 6.39 3.66 -0.44
N VAL A 44 5.16 3.21 -0.19
CA VAL A 44 4.75 1.82 -0.33
C VAL A 44 3.46 1.79 -1.12
N GLU A 45 3.42 0.93 -2.15
CA GLU A 45 2.23 0.66 -2.95
C GLU A 45 1.85 -0.80 -2.80
N THR A 46 0.55 -1.05 -2.64
CA THR A 46 -0.01 -2.37 -2.41
C THR A 46 -1.24 -2.64 -3.27
N THR A 47 -1.50 -3.90 -3.56
CA THR A 47 -2.78 -4.38 -4.11
C THR A 47 -3.45 -5.32 -3.11
N MET A 48 -4.76 -5.48 -3.21
CA MET A 48 -5.52 -6.39 -2.35
C MET A 48 -6.41 -7.30 -3.20
N VAL A 49 -6.42 -8.59 -2.85
CA VAL A 49 -7.30 -9.60 -3.46
C VAL A 49 -8.06 -10.32 -2.36
N ASP A 50 -9.37 -10.43 -2.50
CA ASP A 50 -10.21 -11.25 -1.63
C ASP A 50 -10.01 -12.74 -1.96
N ALA A 51 -9.33 -13.47 -1.07
CA ALA A 51 -9.14 -14.91 -1.21
C ALA A 51 -10.01 -15.70 -0.22
N LYS A 52 -10.18 -17.00 -0.47
CA LYS A 52 -11.04 -17.88 0.35
C LYS A 52 -10.65 -17.92 1.83
N MET A 53 -9.38 -17.70 2.15
CA MET A 53 -8.87 -17.71 3.53
C MET A 53 -8.80 -16.32 4.15
N GLY A 54 -9.25 -15.29 3.44
CA GLY A 54 -9.15 -13.89 3.84
C GLY A 54 -8.49 -13.02 2.77
N PRO A 55 -8.50 -11.69 2.95
CA PRO A 55 -7.86 -10.77 2.03
C PRO A 55 -6.34 -10.97 2.04
N ILE A 56 -5.74 -10.97 0.85
CA ILE A 56 -4.30 -11.00 0.65
C ILE A 56 -3.87 -9.62 0.18
N VAL A 57 -2.98 -8.98 0.93
CA VAL A 57 -2.35 -7.71 0.55
C VAL A 57 -0.96 -8.01 0.00
N THR A 58 -0.69 -7.57 -1.22
CA THR A 58 0.60 -7.72 -1.90
C THR A 58 1.28 -6.37 -2.00
N VAL A 59 2.54 -6.28 -1.55
CA VAL A 59 3.38 -5.11 -1.80
C VAL A 59 3.91 -5.18 -3.22
N VAL A 60 3.59 -4.17 -4.04
CA VAL A 60 3.97 -4.11 -5.46
C VAL A 60 5.10 -3.14 -5.74
N SER A 61 5.30 -2.14 -4.88
CA SER A 61 6.40 -1.18 -4.98
C SER A 61 6.81 -0.64 -3.61
N VAL A 62 8.12 -0.44 -3.43
CA VAL A 62 8.72 0.23 -2.27
C VAL A 62 9.90 1.07 -2.75
N HIS A 63 9.89 2.37 -2.46
CA HIS A 63 10.99 3.28 -2.81
C HIS A 63 10.93 4.57 -1.98
N ASP A 64 11.96 5.41 -2.08
CA ASP A 64 11.89 6.76 -1.53
C ASP A 64 10.81 7.57 -2.30
N PRO A 65 10.02 8.42 -1.61
CA PRO A 65 9.03 9.28 -2.27
C PRO A 65 9.71 10.17 -3.32
N ARG A 66 9.08 10.31 -4.49
CA ARG A 66 9.53 11.31 -5.46
C ARG A 66 9.24 12.69 -4.89
N THR A 67 10.25 13.55 -4.88
CA THR A 67 10.18 14.97 -4.48
C THR A 67 9.27 15.77 -5.40
#